data_AF-A0A3E0PRC8-F1
#
_entry.id   AF-A0A3E0PRC8-F1
#
_cell.length_a   1.000
_cell.length_b   1.000
_cell.length_c   1.000
_cell.angle_alpha   90.00
_cell.angle_beta   90.00
_cell.angle_gamma   90.00
#
_symmetry.space_group_name_H-M   'P 1'
#
loop_
_entity.id
_entity.type
_entity.pdbx_description
1 polymer ?
#
loop_
_entity_poly.entity_id
_entity_poly.type
_entity_poly.pdbx_seq_one_letter_code
_entity_poly.pdbx_strand_id
1 'polypeptide(L)' 'MVSRRILTVLVTTAFLLPVAIVVILAVARLLSAMEDGAAALVLDRIALAAGVVWATDLVCLLLAVGLNTLGPPPES' A
#
# COMPACT_ATOMS: atom_id res chain seq x y z
N MET A 1 -20.56 10.37 -6.44
CA MET A 1 -20.09 10.47 -5.04
C MET A 1 -19.37 9.19 -4.67
N VAL A 2 -18.08 9.24 -4.38
CA VAL A 2 -17.31 8.05 -3.95
C VAL A 2 -17.75 7.67 -2.53
N SER A 3 -18.01 6.39 -2.29
CA SER A 3 -18.43 5.92 -0.96
C SER A 3 -17.34 6.21 0.07
N ARG A 4 -17.72 6.83 1.20
CA ARG A 4 -16.80 7.13 2.31
C ARG A 4 -16.05 5.88 2.78
N ARG A 5 -16.68 4.71 2.70
CA ARG A 5 -16.05 3.42 3.04
C ARG A 5 -14.87 3.09 2.12
N ILE A 6 -15.00 3.34 0.82
CA ILE A 6 -13.92 3.07 -0.16
C ILE A 6 -12.73 3.99 0.11
N LEU A 7 -12.98 5.27 0.35
CA LEU A 7 -11.94 6.23 0.73
C LEU A 7 -11.25 5.84 2.03
N THR A 8 -12.00 5.43 3.06
CA THR A 8 -11.42 4.97 4.33
C THR A 8 -10.53 3.75 4.11
N VAL A 9 -10.96 2.78 3.32
CA VAL A 9 -10.14 1.58 3.03
C VAL A 9 -8.86 1.97 2.32
N LEU A 10 -8.94 2.69 1.18
CA LEU A 10 -7.78 3.13 0.38
C LEU A 10 -6.77 3.92 1.23
N VAL A 11 -7.24 4.85 2.06
CA VAL A 11 -6.35 5.62 2.94
C VAL A 11 -5.70 4.70 3.98
N THR A 12 -6.47 3.80 4.60
CA THR A 12 -5.96 2.90 5.63
C THR A 12 -4.89 1.96 5.06
N THR A 13 -5.12 1.39 3.87
CA THR A 13 -4.15 0.54 3.16
C THR A 13 -2.91 1.34 2.76
N ALA A 14 -3.07 2.55 2.22
CA ALA A 14 -1.95 3.42 1.84
C ALA A 14 -0.99 3.71 3.00
N PHE A 15 -1.50 3.81 4.24
CA PHE A 15 -0.67 4.03 5.43
C PHE A 15 -0.12 2.75 6.06
N LEU A 16 -0.88 1.65 6.08
CA LEU A 16 -0.45 0.40 6.73
C LEU A 16 0.52 -0.43 5.88
N LEU A 17 0.31 -0.49 4.57
CA LEU A 17 1.19 -1.26 3.68
C LEU A 17 2.67 -0.86 3.76
N PRO A 18 3.08 0.43 3.75
CA PRO A 18 4.49 0.78 3.81
C PRO A 18 5.14 0.34 5.14
N VAL A 19 4.40 0.43 6.25
CA VAL A 19 4.87 -0.08 7.55
C VAL A 19 5.09 -1.60 7.47
N ALA A 20 4.13 -2.34 6.91
CA ALA A 20 4.26 -3.78 6.74
C ALA A 20 5.45 -4.15 5.82
N ILE A 21 5.64 -3.43 4.71
CA ILE A 21 6.76 -3.63 3.77
C ILE A 21 8.10 -3.42 4.49
N VAL A 22 8.24 -2.35 5.27
CA VAL A 22 9.48 -2.08 6.03
C VAL A 22 9.77 -3.19 7.03
N VAL A 23 8.75 -3.69 7.74
CA VAL A 23 8.90 -4.81 8.68
C VAL A 23 9.33 -6.08 7.94
N ILE A 24 8.72 -6.41 6.80
CA ILE A 24 9.08 -7.58 5.98
C ILE A 24 10.54 -7.48 5.52
N LEU A 25 10.96 -6.31 5.03
CA LEU A 25 12.34 -6.08 4.61
C LEU A 25 13.32 -6.18 5.78
N ALA A 26 12.98 -5.64 6.95
CA ALA A 26 13.83 -5.76 8.14
C ALA A 26 14.02 -7.22 8.56
N VAL A 27 12.95 -8.03 8.51
CA VAL A 27 13.02 -9.48 8.78
C VAL A 27 13.85 -10.19 7.70
N ALA A 28 13.70 -9.83 6.42
CA ALA A 28 14.51 -10.41 5.33
C ALA A 28 16.01 -10.18 5.57
N ARG A 29 16.39 -8.97 5.99
CA ARG A 29 17.78 -8.62 6.35
C ARG A 29 18.28 -9.41 7.55
N LEU A 30 17.43 -9.62 8.56
CA LEU A 30 17.78 -10.43 9.72
C LEU A 30 18.04 -11.89 9.33
N LEU A 31 17.19 -12.50 8.50
CA LEU A 31 17.37 -13.87 8.02
C LEU A 31 18.63 -14.01 7.16
N SER A 32 18.91 -13.04 6.30
CA SER A 32 20.15 -13.01 5.53
C SER A 32 21.39 -12.93 6.44
N ALA A 33 21.32 -12.24 7.58
CA ALA A 33 22.41 -12.17 8.55
C ALA A 33 22.57 -13.48 9.35
N MET A 34 21.52 -14.31 9.41
CA MET A 34 21.54 -15.67 10.00
C MET A 34 21.94 -16.75 8.99
N GLU A 35 22.48 -16.35 7.82
CA GLU A 35 22.84 -17.24 6.71
C GLU A 35 21.66 -18.01 6.09
N ASP A 36 20.42 -17.62 6.39
CA ASP A 36 19.21 -18.14 5.73
C ASP A 36 18.84 -17.27 4.52
N GLY A 37 19.65 -17.41 3.46
CA GLY A 37 19.44 -16.68 2.21
C GLY A 37 18.17 -17.08 1.46
N ALA A 38 17.68 -18.31 1.64
CA ALA A 38 16.48 -18.79 0.97
C ALA A 38 15.23 -18.08 1.51
N ALA A 39 15.09 -18.01 2.83
CA ALA A 39 13.96 -17.33 3.45
C ALA A 39 14.01 -15.80 3.24
N ALA A 40 15.21 -15.20 3.26
CA ALA A 40 15.39 -13.79 2.95
C ALA A 40 14.90 -13.45 1.53
N LEU A 41 15.24 -14.27 0.54
CA LEU A 41 14.81 -14.06 -0.85
C LEU A 41 13.29 -14.18 -1.03
N VAL A 42 12.63 -15.06 -0.28
CA VAL A 42 11.17 -15.16 -0.26
C VAL A 42 10.54 -13.88 0.29
N LEU A 43 11.05 -13.37 1.41
CA LEU A 43 10.56 -12.12 2.00
C LEU A 43 10.79 -10.91 1.09
N ASP A 44 11.92 -10.84 0.38
CA ASP A 44 12.18 -9.77 -0.60
C ASP A 44 11.16 -9.79 -1.74
N ARG A 45 10.80 -10.98 -2.25
CA ARG A 45 9.75 -11.12 -3.27
C ARG A 45 8.38 -10.72 -2.74
N ILE A 46 8.05 -11.08 -1.49
CA ILE A 46 6.80 -10.67 -0.84
C ILE A 46 6.76 -9.15 -0.65
N ALA A 47 7.86 -8.54 -0.21
CA ALA A 47 7.97 -7.09 -0.07
C ALA A 47 7.79 -6.38 -1.41
N LEU A 48 8.36 -6.92 -2.49
CA LEU A 48 8.18 -6.37 -3.84
C LEU A 48 6.71 -6.48 -4.29
N ALA A 49 6.08 -7.63 -4.12
CA ALA A 49 4.66 -7.81 -4.44
C ALA A 49 3.77 -6.85 -3.62
N ALA A 50 4.03 -6.70 -2.32
CA ALA A 50 3.34 -5.75 -1.47
C ALA A 50 3.57 -4.29 -1.92
N GLY A 51 4.76 -3.95 -2.39
CA GLY A 51 5.07 -2.65 -2.99
C GLY A 51 4.27 -2.36 -4.26
N VAL A 52 4.08 -3.37 -5.12
CA VAL A 52 3.22 -3.24 -6.32
C VAL A 52 1.75 -3.02 -5.93
N VAL A 53 1.26 -3.77 -4.94
CA VAL A 53 -0.11 -3.57 -4.41
C VAL A 53 -0.26 -2.17 -3.83
N TRP A 54 0.72 -1.70 -3.07
CA TRP A 54 0.73 -0.35 -2.50
C TRP A 54 0.73 0.75 -3.58
N ALA A 55 1.56 0.62 -4.62
CA ALA A 55 1.56 1.58 -5.73
C ALA A 55 0.20 1.63 -6.45
N THR A 56 -0.43 0.47 -6.64
CA THR A 56 -1.77 0.37 -7.24
C THR A 56 -2.83 1.05 -6.37
N ASP A 57 -2.78 0.83 -5.06
CA ASP A 57 -3.65 1.46 -4.07
C ASP A 57 -3.55 2.99 -4.10
N LEU A 58 -2.33 3.54 -4.19
CA LEU A 58 -2.12 4.99 -4.32
C LEU A 58 -2.72 5.58 -5.60
N VAL A 59 -2.61 4.87 -6.73
CA VAL A 59 -3.26 5.30 -7.99
C VAL A 59 -4.78 5.32 -7.82
N CYS A 60 -5.36 4.28 -7.22
CA CYS A 60 -6.80 4.24 -6.93
C CYS A 60 -7.23 5.37 -5.98
N LEU A 61 -6.43 5.65 -4.95
CA LEU A 61 -6.68 6.74 -4.00
C LEU A 61 -6.67 8.09 -4.73
N LEU A 62 -5.68 8.33 -5.58
CA LEU A 62 -5.57 9.55 -6.38
C LEU A 62 -6.79 9.75 -7.28
N LEU A 63 -7.22 8.69 -7.98
CA LEU A 63 -8.42 8.73 -8.82
C LEU A 63 -9.69 8.99 -7.99
N ALA A 64 -9.84 8.31 -6.86
CA ALA A 64 -10.98 8.47 -5.97
C ALA A 64 -11.09 9.91 -5.42
N VAL A 65 -9.97 10.51 -5.03
CA VAL A 65 -9.91 11.90 -4.57
C VAL A 65 -10.23 12.86 -5.73
N GLY A 66 -9.62 12.67 -6.91
CA GLY A 66 -9.88 13.50 -8.08
C GLY A 66 -11.36 13.51 -8.49
N LEU A 67 -11.98 12.32 -8.56
CA LEU A 67 -13.42 12.20 -8.85
C LEU A 67 -14.29 12.84 -7.77
N ASN A 68 -13.88 12.79 -6.50
CA ASN A 68 -14.60 13.44 -5.41
C ASN A 68 -14.51 14.97 -5.51
N THR A 69 -13.39 15.52 -5.98
CA THR A 69 -13.22 16.97 -6.16
C THR A 69 -13.98 17.54 -7.37
N LEU A 70 -14.22 16.72 -8.40
CA LEU A 70 -14.94 17.13 -9.63
C LEU A 70 -16.47 17.02 -9.52
N GLY A 71 -17.01 16.61 -8.37
CA GLY A 71 -18.46 16.51 -8.15
C GLY A 71 -19.18 17.86 -8.35
N PRO A 72 -20.44 17.86 -8.79
CA PRO A 72 -21.18 19.08 -9.09
C PRO A 72 -21.18 20.05 -7.88
N PRO A 73 -21.03 21.36 -8.11
CA PRO A 73 -21.06 22.36 -7.03
C PRO A 73 -22.40 22.28 -6.28
N PRO A 74 -22.42 22.56 -4.97
CA PRO A 74 -23.67 22.61 -4.22
C PRO A 74 -24.60 23.64 -4.86
N GLU A 75 -25.79 23.20 -5.24
CA GLU A 75 -26.82 24.02 -5.86
C GLU A 75 -27.20 25.11 -4.84
N SER A 76 -26.87 26.37 -5.19
CA SER A 76 -27.12 27.57 -4.38
C SER A 76 -28.55 28.06 -4.50
#